data_AF-A0A9X5E429-F1
#
_entry.id   AF-A0A9X5E429-F1
#
_cell.length_a   1.000
_cell.length_b   1.000
_cell.length_c   1.000
_cell.angle_alpha   90.00
_cell.angle_beta   90.00
_cell.angle_gamma   90.00
#
_symmetry.space_group_name_H-M   'P 1'
#
loop_
_entity.id
_entity.type
_entity.pdbx_description
1 polymer ?
#
loop_
_entity_poly.entity_id
_entity_poly.type
_entity_poly.pdbx_seq_one_letter_code
_entity_poly.pdbx_strand_id
1 'polypeptide(L)'
;MILGRLVATVQRVSRYCLEQMVEVLPYYGVPTGEEITLFDPDILIICLPAPEQLYLQIDKPFILWSELEANCQMPIVSNPAELAKMLRQTLQDFN
;
A
#
# COMPACT_ATOMS: atom_id res chain seq x y z
N MET A 1 -1.23 -0.12 6.41
CA MET A 1 -1.88 -1.40 6.04
C MET A 1 -1.56 -1.75 4.58
N ILE A 2 -1.37 -3.03 4.26
CA ILE A 2 -0.91 -3.49 2.94
C ILE A 2 -1.97 -4.41 2.33
N LEU A 3 -2.57 -3.98 1.22
CA LEU A 3 -3.71 -4.61 0.56
C LEU A 3 -3.24 -5.36 -0.68
N GLY A 4 -3.65 -6.61 -0.86
CA GLY A 4 -3.38 -7.32 -2.11
C GLY A 4 -3.98 -8.71 -2.17
N ARG A 5 -4.17 -9.22 -3.39
CA ARG A 5 -4.72 -10.57 -3.62
C ARG A 5 -3.66 -11.67 -3.63
N LEU A 6 -2.42 -11.32 -4.00
CA LEU A 6 -1.31 -12.26 -4.06
C LEU A 6 -0.56 -12.27 -2.72
N VAL A 7 -0.68 -13.37 -1.97
CA VAL A 7 -0.06 -13.53 -0.64
C VAL A 7 1.44 -13.25 -0.68
N ALA A 8 2.13 -13.80 -1.69
CA ALA A 8 3.57 -13.63 -1.85
C ALA A 8 3.99 -12.17 -2.03
N THR A 9 3.23 -11.39 -2.81
CA THR A 9 3.49 -9.97 -3.03
C THR A 9 3.27 -9.17 -1.75
N VAL A 10 2.13 -9.38 -1.08
CA VAL A 10 1.82 -8.69 0.19
C VAL A 10 2.87 -8.98 1.24
N GLN A 11 3.30 -10.24 1.39
CA GLN A 11 4.36 -10.59 2.35
C GLN A 11 5.71 -9.96 2.01
N ARG A 12 6.06 -9.90 0.72
CA ARG A 12 7.31 -9.27 0.27
C ARG A 12 7.32 -7.76 0.53
N VAL A 13 6.23 -7.08 0.19
CA VAL A 13 6.05 -5.65 0.47
C VAL A 13 6.03 -5.40 1.97
N SER A 14 5.38 -6.27 2.76
CA SER A 14 5.41 -6.20 4.23
C SER A 14 6.83 -6.26 4.77
N ARG A 15 7.66 -7.16 4.24
CA ARG A 15 9.08 -7.23 4.60
C ARG A 15 9.81 -5.93 4.30
N TYR A 16 9.61 -5.34 3.12
CA TYR A 16 10.25 -4.06 2.76
C TYR A 16 9.86 -2.92 3.71
N CYS A 17 8.58 -2.85 4.11
CA CYS A 17 8.12 -1.87 5.10
C CYS A 17 8.72 -2.11 6.50
N LEU A 18 8.78 -3.36 6.94
CA LEU A 18 9.41 -3.73 8.22
C LEU A 18 10.90 -3.39 8.24
N GLU A 19 11.61 -3.54 7.13
CA GLU A 19 13.02 -3.11 6.98
C GLU A 19 13.18 -1.58 7.10
N GLN A 20 12.10 -0.80 6.93
CA GLN A 20 12.05 0.64 7.20
C GLN A 20 11.52 0.98 8.61
N MET A 21 11.39 0.00 9.50
CA MET A 21 10.83 0.14 10.85
C MET A 21 9.37 0.65 10.87
N VAL A 22 8.61 0.38 9.80
CA VAL A 22 7.18 0.72 9.72
C VAL A 22 6.35 -0.48 10.17
N GLU A 23 5.37 -0.25 11.04
CA GLU A 23 4.41 -1.29 11.43
C GLU A 23 3.52 -1.69 10.24
N VAL A 24 3.29 -2.99 10.08
CA VAL A 24 2.54 -3.53 8.93
C VAL A 24 1.33 -4.34 9.38
N LEU A 25 0.20 -4.05 8.73
CA LEU A 25 -1.00 -4.87 8.77
C LEU A 25 -1.26 -5.44 7.36
N PRO A 26 -0.92 -6.71 7.10
CA PRO A 26 -1.26 -7.39 5.84
C PRO A 26 -2.76 -7.65 5.74
N TYR A 27 -3.35 -7.41 4.57
CA TYR A 27 -4.75 -7.70 4.27
C TYR A 27 -4.88 -8.36 2.89
N TYR A 28 -5.43 -9.57 2.88
CA TYR A 28 -5.56 -10.38 1.68
C TYR A 28 -6.94 -10.24 1.06
N GLY A 29 -7.15 -9.18 0.28
CA GLY A 29 -8.45 -8.88 -0.32
C GLY A 29 -8.70 -7.38 -0.50
N VAL A 30 -9.97 -7.02 -0.50
CA VAL A 30 -10.46 -5.64 -0.58
C VAL A 30 -11.16 -5.33 0.74
N PRO A 31 -10.60 -4.47 1.61
CA PRO A 31 -11.25 -4.12 2.86
C PRO A 31 -12.48 -3.25 2.60
N THR A 32 -13.47 -3.39 3.47
CA THR A 32 -14.60 -2.47 3.57
C THR A 32 -14.15 -1.13 4.18
N GLY A 33 -14.94 -0.07 3.95
CA GLY A 33 -14.69 1.22 4.59
C GLY A 33 -14.66 1.13 6.12
N GLU A 34 -15.54 0.32 6.71
CA GLU A 34 -15.58 0.07 8.17
C GLU A 34 -14.29 -0.57 8.67
N GLU A 35 -13.73 -1.56 7.97
CA GLU A 35 -12.45 -2.16 8.32
C GLU A 35 -11.31 -1.13 8.23
N ILE A 36 -11.27 -0.29 7.18
CA ILE A 36 -10.27 0.77 7.07
C ILE A 36 -10.39 1.75 8.24
N THR A 37 -11.61 2.15 8.62
CA THR A 37 -11.84 3.04 9.77
C THR A 37 -11.47 2.36 11.09
N LEU A 38 -11.75 1.07 11.25
CA LEU A 38 -11.46 0.32 12.47
C LEU A 38 -9.96 0.17 12.71
N PHE A 39 -9.20 -0.15 11.66
CA PHE A 39 -7.75 -0.31 11.75
C PHE A 39 -6.99 1.02 11.66
N ASP A 40 -7.66 2.07 11.21
CA ASP A 40 -7.17 3.45 11.07
C ASP A 40 -5.71 3.56 10.58
N PRO A 41 -5.36 2.98 9.43
CA PRO A 41 -3.97 2.98 8.98
C PRO A 41 -3.50 4.40 8.61
N ASP A 42 -2.25 4.72 8.95
CA ASP A 42 -1.61 5.98 8.55
C ASP A 42 -1.47 6.07 7.02
N ILE A 43 -1.14 4.94 6.39
CA ILE A 43 -0.96 4.82 4.95
C ILE A 43 -1.42 3.44 4.45
N LEU A 44 -1.95 3.41 3.24
CA LEU A 44 -2.30 2.20 2.51
C LEU A 44 -1.26 1.89 1.44
N ILE A 45 -0.78 0.65 1.37
CA ILE A 45 -0.04 0.17 0.20
C ILE A 45 -0.92 -0.81 -0.54
N ILE A 46 -1.22 -0.53 -1.80
CA ILE A 46 -2.14 -1.31 -2.61
C ILE A 46 -1.33 -2.04 -3.67
N CYS A 47 -1.19 -3.36 -3.50
CA CYS A 47 -0.49 -4.23 -4.43
C CYS A 47 -1.40 -4.56 -5.62
N LEU A 48 -0.96 -4.19 -6.82
CA LEU A 48 -1.63 -4.51 -8.07
C LEU A 48 -1.43 -5.99 -8.45
N PRO A 49 -2.38 -6.60 -9.18
CA PRO A 49 -3.66 -6.01 -9.64
C PRO A 49 -4.69 -5.87 -8.52
N ALA A 50 -5.33 -4.70 -8.44
CA ALA A 50 -6.41 -4.38 -7.52
C ALA A 50 -7.58 -3.72 -8.28
N PRO A 51 -8.84 -3.85 -7.82
CA PRO A 51 -9.97 -3.14 -8.41
C PRO A 51 -9.75 -1.63 -8.32
N GLU A 52 -9.99 -0.89 -9.41
CA GLU A 52 -9.76 0.56 -9.44
C GLU A 52 -10.60 1.30 -8.38
N GLN A 53 -11.80 0.77 -8.08
CA GLN A 53 -12.69 1.31 -7.07
C GLN A 53 -12.02 1.40 -5.69
N LEU A 54 -11.06 0.51 -5.40
CA LEU A 54 -10.38 0.49 -4.11
C LEU A 54 -9.63 1.81 -3.89
N TYR A 55 -8.77 2.22 -4.81
CA TYR A 55 -7.97 3.45 -4.62
C TYR A 55 -8.67 4.75 -5.05
N LEU A 56 -9.85 4.67 -5.68
CA LEU A 56 -10.66 5.85 -6.00
C LEU A 56 -11.57 6.31 -4.84
N GLN A 57 -11.91 5.41 -3.91
CA GLN A 57 -12.84 5.67 -2.81
C GLN A 57 -12.16 5.81 -1.45
N ILE A 58 -10.84 5.78 -1.43
CA ILE A 58 -10.03 5.85 -0.22
C ILE A 58 -9.63 7.31 0.03
N ASP A 59 -10.03 7.84 1.19
CA ASP A 59 -9.61 9.16 1.68
C ASP A 59 -8.28 9.13 2.46
N LYS A 60 -7.65 7.95 2.58
CA LYS A 60 -6.33 7.77 3.21
C LYS A 60 -5.21 7.91 2.17
N PRO A 61 -4.02 8.42 2.56
CA PRO A 61 -2.88 8.42 1.66
C PRO A 61 -2.53 6.98 1.26
N PHE A 62 -2.19 6.78 -0.01
CA PHE A 62 -1.87 5.46 -0.51
C PHE A 62 -0.69 5.45 -1.49
N ILE A 63 -0.04 4.30 -1.56
CA ILE A 63 1.02 3.96 -2.51
C ILE A 63 0.54 2.78 -3.35
N LEU A 64 0.61 2.89 -4.67
CA LEU A 64 0.39 1.76 -5.57
C LEU A 64 1.70 1.01 -5.75
N TRP A 65 1.68 -0.31 -5.49
CA TRP A 65 2.81 -1.20 -5.72
C TRP A 65 2.53 -2.14 -6.88
N SER A 66 3.44 -2.23 -7.84
CA SER A 66 3.39 -3.26 -8.89
C SER A 66 4.80 -3.72 -9.25
N GLU A 67 4.99 -5.04 -9.31
CA GLU A 67 6.21 -5.64 -9.86
C GLU A 67 6.13 -5.81 -11.38
N LEU A 68 4.95 -5.57 -11.96
CA LEU A 68 4.67 -5.65 -13.39
C LEU A 68 4.43 -4.25 -13.95
N GLU A 69 4.73 -4.06 -15.24
CA GLU A 69 4.26 -2.88 -15.97
C GLU A 69 2.72 -2.84 -15.89
N ALA A 70 2.22 -1.90 -15.11
CA ALA A 70 0.80 -1.65 -15.00
C ALA A 70 0.48 -0.38 -15.78
N ASN A 71 -0.48 -0.48 -16.71
CA ASN A 71 -1.05 0.68 -17.41
C ASN A 71 -1.98 1.45 -16.46
N CYS A 72 -1.44 1.97 -15.35
CA CYS A 72 -2.14 2.85 -14.44
C CYS A 72 -1.73 4.29 -14.74
N GLN A 73 -2.68 5.22 -14.74
CA GLN A 73 -2.41 6.65 -14.89
C GLN A 73 -1.79 7.26 -13.62
N MET A 74 -1.79 6.52 -12.52
CA MET A 74 -1.25 6.94 -11.23
C MET A 74 0.21 6.51 -11.07
N PRO A 75 1.02 7.23 -10.27
CA PRO A 75 2.39 6.84 -9.99
C PRO A 75 2.42 5.47 -9.29
N ILE A 76 3.18 4.54 -9.86
CA ILE A 76 3.36 3.19 -9.36
C ILE A 76 4.80 3.03 -8.88
N VAL A 77 4.94 2.45 -7.69
CA VAL A 77 6.21 2.03 -7.13
C VAL A 77 6.48 0.58 -7.51
N SER A 78 7.70 0.30 -7.98
CA SER A 78 8.06 -1.03 -8.48
C SER A 78 9.28 -1.66 -7.80
N ASN A 79 9.97 -0.91 -6.94
CA ASN A 79 11.14 -1.40 -6.23
C ASN A 79 11.21 -0.91 -4.77
N PRO A 80 11.96 -1.61 -3.90
CA PRO A 80 12.01 -1.29 -2.48
C PRO A 80 12.57 0.11 -2.16
N ALA A 81 13.50 0.62 -2.98
CA ALA A 81 14.12 1.92 -2.74
C ALA A 81 13.13 3.06 -2.97
N GLU A 82 12.33 2.98 -4.03
CA GLU A 82 11.21 3.89 -4.28
C GLU A 82 10.15 3.79 -3.18
N LEU A 83 9.81 2.58 -2.75
CA LEU A 83 8.85 2.38 -1.66
C LEU A 83 9.32 3.06 -0.37
N ALA A 84 10.60 2.86 0.00
CA ALA A 84 11.19 3.49 1.17
C ALA A 84 11.20 5.03 1.06
N LYS A 85 11.46 5.57 -0.14
CA LYS A 85 11.39 7.01 -0.38
C LYS A 85 9.97 7.54 -0.18
N MET A 86 8.97 6.89 -0.79
CA MET A 86 7.57 7.30 -0.69
C MET A 86 7.05 7.18 0.75
N LEU A 87 7.36 6.09 1.45
CA LEU A 87 6.99 5.92 2.86
C LEU A 87 7.52 7.06 3.73
N ARG A 88 8.79 7.45 3.56
CA ARG A 88 9.36 8.57 4.32
C ARG A 88 8.67 9.88 4.01
N GLN A 89 8.41 10.16 2.74
CA GLN A 89 7.72 11.39 2.33
C GLN A 89 6.32 11.44 2.93
N THR A 90 5.53 10.39 2.71
CA THR A 90 4.15 10.36 3.17
C THR A 90 4.05 10.39 4.70
N LEU A 91 4.86 9.64 5.44
CA LEU A 91 4.77 9.59 6.91
C LEU A 91 5.40 10.81 7.61
N GLN A 92 6.30 11.54 6.95
CA GLN A 92 6.84 12.80 7.48
C GLN A 92 5.86 13.97 7.33
N ASP A 93 5.01 13.95 6.30
CA ASP A 93 4.01 15.00 6.05
C ASP A 93 2.87 15.02 7.09
N PHE A 94 2.74 13.98 7.92
CA PHE A 94 1.70 13.85 8.95
C PHE A 94 2.18 14.00 10.40
N ASN A 95 3.47 14.30 10.63
CA ASN A 95 4.05 14.62 11.96
C ASN A 95 4.40 16.11 12.05
#